data_AF-A0A7Y8LJT6-F1
#
_entry.id   AF-A0A7Y8LJT6-F1
#
_cell.length_a   1.000
_cell.length_b   1.000
_cell.length_c   1.000
_cell.angle_alpha   90.00
_cell.angle_beta   90.00
_cell.angle_gamma   90.00
#
_symmetry.space_group_name_H-M   'P 1'
#
loop_
_entity.id
_entity.type
_entity.pdbx_description
1 polymer ?
#
loop_
_entity_poly.entity_id
_entity_poly.type
_entity_poly.pdbx_seq_one_letter_code
_entity_poly.pdbx_strand_id
1 'polypeptide(L)'
;MMEMIYLVSLLLGYTIGSFPTAYIVLKRFKSIDITTAGTGNVGAMNSYEVTNSKGIGIIVFIFDFLKGIVPILLLSILGIKSFSFYAVSLLGCIYAHCYNPWLKLKGGRGLASAAGGTAIIFPFVLVIWGICWLIFYLFKKDITIANVAASSIVLLIIALSLKTAMNYAYPKPESEAVLFLFSLGLFIVILSKHTEPIQTLFNDMKARGGKN
;
A
#
# COMPACT_ATOMS: atom_id res chain seq x y z
N MET A 1 -21.23 18.87 9.51
CA MET A 1 -21.66 17.64 8.80
C MET A 1 -20.54 17.02 7.97
N MET A 2 -19.92 17.77 7.04
CA MET A 2 -18.79 17.28 6.23
C MET A 2 -17.61 16.73 7.05
N GLU A 3 -17.21 17.43 8.11
CA GLU A 3 -16.12 17.00 9.01
C GLU A 3 -16.39 15.63 9.64
N MET A 4 -17.64 15.34 10.02
CA MET A 4 -18.01 14.04 10.55
C MET A 4 -17.87 12.94 9.49
N ILE A 5 -18.16 13.22 8.23
CA ILE A 5 -18.00 12.24 7.13
C ILE A 5 -16.52 11.95 6.88
N TYR A 6 -15.65 12.96 6.97
CA TYR A 6 -14.20 12.74 6.92
C TYR A 6 -13.71 11.83 8.04
N LEU A 7 -14.14 12.10 9.27
CA LEU A 7 -13.78 11.27 10.43
C LEU A 7 -14.30 9.83 10.26
N VAL A 8 -15.56 9.66 9.85
CA VAL A 8 -16.14 8.33 9.58
C VAL A 8 -15.38 7.61 8.47
N SER A 9 -15.02 8.30 7.39
CA SER A 9 -14.24 7.74 6.29
C SER A 9 -12.87 7.28 6.77
N LEU A 10 -12.17 8.12 7.53
CA LEU A 10 -10.87 7.80 8.12
C LEU A 10 -10.96 6.57 9.04
N LEU A 11 -11.93 6.56 9.97
CA LEU A 11 -12.11 5.48 10.94
C LEU A 11 -12.49 4.17 10.26
N LEU A 12 -13.40 4.21 9.28
CA LEU A 12 -13.80 3.04 8.52
C LEU A 12 -12.60 2.41 7.80
N GLY A 13 -11.82 3.24 7.10
CA GLY A 13 -10.58 2.82 6.49
C GLY A 13 -9.60 2.24 7.51
N TYR A 14 -9.33 2.97 8.58
CA TYR A 14 -8.40 2.58 9.63
C TYR A 14 -8.77 1.23 10.28
N THR A 15 -10.04 1.04 10.63
CA THR A 15 -10.52 -0.21 11.25
C THR A 15 -10.29 -1.40 10.32
N ILE A 16 -10.70 -1.30 9.07
CA ILE A 16 -10.51 -2.38 8.08
C ILE A 16 -9.02 -2.61 7.79
N GLY A 17 -8.24 -1.53 7.65
CA GLY A 17 -6.80 -1.56 7.44
C GLY A 17 -6.02 -2.22 8.57
N SER A 18 -6.50 -2.03 9.81
CA SER A 18 -5.88 -2.58 11.02
C SER A 18 -6.00 -4.11 11.12
N PHE A 19 -6.81 -4.77 10.29
CA PHE A 19 -6.95 -6.22 10.34
C PHE A 19 -5.60 -6.91 9.99
N PRO A 20 -4.98 -7.65 10.94
CA PRO A 20 -3.62 -8.15 10.79
C PRO A 20 -3.59 -9.50 10.05
N THR A 21 -4.03 -9.50 8.78
CA THR A 21 -4.20 -10.69 7.94
C THR A 21 -3.02 -11.67 8.02
N ALA A 22 -1.82 -11.22 7.68
CA ALA A 22 -0.66 -12.10 7.57
C ALA A 22 -0.29 -12.70 8.93
N TYR A 23 -0.39 -11.92 10.00
CA TYR A 23 -0.15 -12.40 11.36
C TYR A 23 -1.14 -13.52 11.73
N ILE A 24 -2.44 -13.31 11.51
CA ILE A 24 -3.47 -14.30 11.82
C ILE A 24 -3.27 -15.58 11.01
N VAL A 25 -3.06 -15.45 9.69
CA VAL A 25 -2.89 -16.59 8.79
C VAL A 25 -1.66 -17.42 9.20
N LEU A 26 -0.51 -16.79 9.40
CA LEU A 26 0.71 -17.54 9.73
C LEU A 26 0.68 -18.10 11.15
N LYS A 27 0.17 -17.35 12.12
CA LYS A 27 0.09 -17.80 13.50
C LYS A 27 -0.84 -19.01 13.63
N ARG A 28 -1.98 -19.01 12.93
CA ARG A 28 -3.00 -20.05 13.05
C ARG A 28 -2.74 -21.28 12.18
N PHE A 29 -2.24 -21.11 10.96
CA PHE A 29 -2.08 -22.23 10.02
C PHE A 29 -0.64 -22.75 9.90
N LYS A 30 0.34 -22.01 10.41
CA LYS A 30 1.76 -22.39 10.34
C LYS A 30 2.49 -22.31 11.68
N SER A 31 1.84 -21.86 12.75
CA SER A 31 2.46 -21.63 14.05
C SER A 31 3.67 -20.68 14.00
N ILE A 32 3.74 -19.81 12.99
CA ILE A 32 4.82 -18.85 12.77
C ILE A 32 4.37 -17.48 13.24
N ASP A 33 5.22 -16.81 14.02
CA ASP A 33 5.08 -15.38 14.28
C ASP A 33 5.77 -14.58 13.17
N ILE A 34 4.99 -13.99 12.27
CA ILE A 34 5.53 -13.22 11.14
C ILE A 34 6.26 -11.95 11.57
N THR A 35 6.03 -11.44 12.79
CA THR A 35 6.67 -10.19 13.27
C THR A 35 8.13 -10.39 13.66
N THR A 36 8.56 -11.65 13.81
CA THR A 36 9.94 -12.03 14.13
C THR A 36 10.57 -12.96 13.10
N ALA A 37 9.80 -13.45 12.12
CA ALA A 37 10.29 -14.32 11.05
C ALA A 37 10.63 -13.57 9.77
N GLY A 38 11.69 -14.02 9.08
CA GLY A 38 12.15 -13.44 7.82
C GLY A 38 12.52 -11.97 7.97
N THR A 39 11.91 -11.13 7.15
CA THR A 39 12.09 -9.67 7.23
C THR A 39 11.33 -9.01 8.39
N GLY A 40 10.48 -9.75 9.12
CA GLY A 40 9.57 -9.21 10.14
C GLY A 40 8.38 -8.42 9.58
N ASN A 41 8.30 -8.24 8.25
CA ASN A 41 7.22 -7.51 7.60
C ASN A 41 5.92 -8.34 7.55
N VAL A 42 4.80 -7.71 7.93
CA VAL A 42 3.48 -8.36 8.01
C VAL A 42 2.75 -8.27 6.67
N GLY A 43 3.27 -8.93 5.65
CA GLY A 43 2.70 -8.87 4.29
C GLY A 43 2.99 -10.10 3.44
N ALA A 44 2.44 -10.10 2.23
CA ALA A 44 2.40 -11.26 1.33
C ALA A 44 3.78 -11.84 0.96
N MET A 45 4.76 -11.00 0.62
CA MET A 45 6.08 -11.48 0.19
C MET A 45 6.82 -12.21 1.33
N ASN A 46 6.89 -11.58 2.52
CA ASN A 46 7.49 -12.23 3.68
C ASN A 46 6.71 -13.50 4.05
N SER A 47 5.38 -13.48 3.95
CA SER A 47 4.54 -14.65 4.19
C SER A 47 4.88 -15.82 3.26
N TYR A 48 5.13 -15.54 1.98
CA TYR A 48 5.60 -16.51 1.01
C TYR A 48 6.99 -17.03 1.38
N GLU A 49 7.95 -16.14 1.63
CA GLU A 49 9.34 -16.48 1.91
C GLU A 49 9.50 -17.35 3.17
N VAL A 50 8.85 -16.98 4.28
CA VAL A 50 8.99 -17.70 5.55
C VAL A 50 8.26 -19.05 5.58
N THR A 51 7.27 -19.24 4.70
CA THR A 51 6.48 -20.49 4.64
C THR A 51 6.83 -21.37 3.44
N ASN A 52 7.60 -20.83 2.49
CA ASN A 52 7.81 -21.39 1.16
C ASN A 52 6.51 -21.78 0.43
N SER A 53 5.39 -21.10 0.74
CA SER A 53 4.06 -21.42 0.22
C SER A 53 3.49 -20.27 -0.60
N LYS A 54 3.46 -20.45 -1.93
CA LYS A 54 2.85 -19.47 -2.84
C LYS A 54 1.38 -19.22 -2.50
N GLY A 55 0.65 -20.27 -2.10
CA GLY A 55 -0.75 -20.17 -1.71
C GLY A 55 -0.97 -19.24 -0.53
N ILE A 56 -0.11 -19.30 0.50
CA ILE A 56 -0.20 -18.40 1.66
C ILE A 56 0.10 -16.96 1.25
N GLY A 57 1.15 -16.74 0.45
CA GLY A 57 1.46 -15.41 -0.09
C GLY A 57 0.29 -14.81 -0.87
N ILE A 58 -0.35 -15.61 -1.75
CA ILE A 58 -1.51 -15.19 -2.54
C ILE A 58 -2.71 -14.87 -1.65
N ILE A 59 -3.03 -15.71 -0.66
CA ILE A 59 -4.13 -15.46 0.27
C ILE A 59 -3.91 -14.14 1.00
N VAL A 60 -2.73 -13.93 1.59
CA VAL A 60 -2.41 -12.68 2.30
C VAL A 60 -2.50 -11.49 1.35
N PHE A 61 -1.99 -11.61 0.12
CA PHE A 61 -2.11 -10.56 -0.89
C PHE A 61 -3.56 -10.23 -1.22
N ILE A 62 -4.42 -11.22 -1.44
CA ILE A 62 -5.84 -11.01 -1.78
C ILE A 62 -6.56 -10.29 -0.64
N PHE A 63 -6.42 -10.76 0.60
CA PHE A 63 -7.03 -10.09 1.75
C PHE A 63 -6.45 -8.69 1.95
N ASP A 64 -5.15 -8.51 1.73
CA ASP A 64 -4.52 -7.20 1.83
C ASP A 64 -4.90 -6.24 0.71
N PHE A 65 -5.25 -6.75 -0.47
CA PHE A 65 -5.84 -6.00 -1.57
C PHE A 65 -7.29 -5.63 -1.26
N LEU A 66 -8.09 -6.59 -0.83
CA LEU A 66 -9.50 -6.38 -0.48
C LEU A 66 -9.69 -5.37 0.63
N LYS A 67 -8.79 -5.30 1.63
CA LYS A 67 -8.90 -4.28 2.70
C LYS A 67 -8.87 -2.84 2.17
N GLY A 68 -8.19 -2.60 1.03
CA GLY A 68 -8.18 -1.31 0.36
C GLY A 68 -9.49 -1.00 -0.38
N ILE A 69 -10.16 -2.04 -0.89
CA ILE A 69 -11.43 -1.94 -1.63
C ILE A 69 -12.61 -1.74 -0.69
N VAL A 70 -12.71 -2.59 0.34
CA VAL A 70 -13.87 -2.70 1.23
C VAL A 70 -14.35 -1.36 1.78
N PRO A 71 -13.50 -0.48 2.37
CA PRO A 71 -14.01 0.72 3.00
C PRO A 71 -14.52 1.75 1.96
N ILE A 72 -13.97 1.76 0.75
CA ILE A 72 -14.49 2.58 -0.36
C ILE A 72 -15.88 2.08 -0.80
N LEU A 73 -16.05 0.75 -0.94
CA LEU A 73 -17.34 0.17 -1.30
C LEU A 73 -18.41 0.45 -0.23
N LEU A 74 -18.05 0.35 1.05
CA LEU A 74 -18.95 0.67 2.15
C LEU A 74 -19.40 2.14 2.11
N LEU A 75 -18.50 3.09 1.88
CA LEU A 75 -18.88 4.50 1.69
C LEU A 75 -19.83 4.68 0.50
N SER A 76 -19.54 4.02 -0.63
CA SER A 76 -20.39 4.05 -1.83
C SER A 76 -21.81 3.54 -1.56
N ILE A 77 -21.94 2.44 -0.82
CA ILE A 77 -23.22 1.84 -0.42
C ILE A 77 -24.00 2.77 0.51
N LEU A 78 -23.32 3.50 1.39
CA LEU A 78 -23.91 4.52 2.26
C LEU A 78 -24.30 5.82 1.51
N GLY A 79 -24.13 5.86 0.19
CA GLY A 79 -24.43 7.04 -0.64
C GLY A 79 -23.35 8.13 -0.59
N ILE A 80 -22.21 7.87 0.07
CA ILE A 80 -21.10 8.81 0.19
C ILE A 80 -20.19 8.64 -1.02
N LYS A 81 -20.41 9.43 -2.08
CA LYS A 81 -19.69 9.32 -3.37
C LYS A 81 -18.85 10.57 -3.65
N SER A 82 -17.78 10.77 -2.90
CA SER A 82 -16.80 11.84 -3.13
C SER A 82 -15.39 11.28 -3.11
N PHE A 83 -14.54 11.81 -3.99
CA PHE A 83 -13.15 11.39 -4.08
C PHE A 83 -12.42 11.65 -2.77
N SER A 84 -12.60 12.83 -2.17
CA SER A 84 -11.97 13.19 -0.89
C SER A 84 -12.29 12.20 0.23
N PHE A 85 -13.53 11.71 0.32
CA PHE A 85 -13.89 10.70 1.32
C PHE A 85 -13.25 9.33 1.05
N TYR A 86 -13.23 8.90 -0.20
CA TYR A 86 -12.57 7.65 -0.59
C TYR A 86 -11.05 7.72 -0.36
N ALA A 87 -10.44 8.86 -0.71
CA ALA A 87 -9.02 9.14 -0.50
C ALA A 87 -8.64 9.07 0.98
N VAL A 88 -9.39 9.76 1.85
CA VAL A 88 -9.15 9.76 3.30
C VAL A 88 -9.34 8.36 3.91
N SER A 89 -10.38 7.65 3.49
CA SER A 89 -10.59 6.26 3.89
C SER A 89 -9.44 5.36 3.49
N LEU A 90 -8.97 5.45 2.24
CA LEU A 90 -7.86 4.64 1.76
C LEU A 90 -6.55 4.97 2.49
N LEU A 91 -6.27 6.25 2.74
CA LEU A 91 -5.12 6.68 3.54
C LEU A 91 -5.18 6.11 4.96
N GLY A 92 -6.34 6.18 5.62
CA GLY A 92 -6.55 5.57 6.94
C GLY A 92 -6.29 4.06 6.93
N CYS A 93 -6.79 3.37 5.91
CA CYS A 93 -6.59 1.93 5.72
C CYS A 93 -5.11 1.56 5.56
N ILE A 94 -4.40 2.26 4.69
CA ILE A 94 -2.99 1.97 4.43
C ILE A 94 -2.14 2.33 5.65
N TYR A 95 -2.43 3.47 6.30
CA TYR A 95 -1.75 3.87 7.52
C TYR A 95 -1.90 2.80 8.62
N ALA A 96 -3.12 2.34 8.90
CA ALA A 96 -3.38 1.28 9.87
C ALA A 96 -2.75 -0.06 9.48
N HIS A 97 -2.66 -0.38 8.19
CA HIS A 97 -1.96 -1.59 7.75
C HIS A 97 -0.43 -1.49 7.92
N CYS A 98 0.15 -0.32 7.68
CA CYS A 98 1.59 -0.05 7.80
C CYS A 98 2.05 0.09 9.26
N TYR A 99 1.22 0.71 10.09
CA TYR A 99 1.44 1.00 11.50
C TYR A 99 0.35 0.34 12.34
N ASN A 100 0.36 -0.98 12.32
CA ASN A 100 -0.74 -1.76 12.87
C ASN A 100 -0.85 -1.63 14.40
N PRO A 101 -2.00 -1.17 14.95
CA PRO A 101 -2.15 -0.92 16.39
C PRO A 101 -2.07 -2.20 17.22
N TRP A 102 -2.45 -3.35 16.64
CA TRP A 102 -2.43 -4.64 17.33
C TRP A 102 -1.04 -5.27 17.39
N LEU A 103 -0.10 -4.76 16.57
CA LEU A 103 1.23 -5.33 16.39
C LEU A 103 2.34 -4.33 16.78
N LYS A 104 2.08 -3.49 17.79
CA LYS A 104 3.04 -2.47 18.28
C LYS A 104 3.56 -1.56 17.16
N LEU A 105 2.65 -1.14 16.26
CA LEU A 105 2.93 -0.33 15.08
C LEU A 105 3.84 -1.01 14.03
N LYS A 106 4.05 -2.34 14.14
CA LYS A 106 4.72 -3.15 13.13
C LYS A 106 3.70 -3.76 12.17
N GLY A 107 3.57 -3.15 11.00
CA GLY A 107 2.66 -3.59 9.95
C GLY A 107 3.35 -4.03 8.66
N GLY A 108 2.58 -4.04 7.57
CA GLY A 108 3.07 -4.31 6.22
C GLY A 108 3.61 -3.04 5.53
N ARG A 109 3.85 -3.12 4.21
CA ARG A 109 4.36 -1.98 3.40
C ARG A 109 3.29 -1.20 2.64
N GLY A 110 2.00 -1.52 2.79
CA GLY A 110 0.93 -0.72 2.19
C GLY A 110 0.60 -1.02 0.73
N LEU A 111 1.49 -1.64 -0.03
CA LEU A 111 1.35 -1.76 -1.49
C LEU A 111 0.10 -2.52 -1.96
N ALA A 112 -0.21 -3.67 -1.35
CA ALA A 112 -1.41 -4.44 -1.73
C ALA A 112 -2.70 -3.66 -1.41
N SER A 113 -2.78 -3.03 -0.24
CA SER A 113 -3.93 -2.22 0.16
C SER A 113 -4.07 -0.95 -0.68
N ALA A 114 -2.95 -0.32 -1.04
CA ALA A 114 -2.92 0.78 -1.99
C ALA A 114 -3.45 0.33 -3.35
N ALA A 115 -2.96 -0.79 -3.89
CA ALA A 115 -3.42 -1.35 -5.15
C ALA A 115 -4.92 -1.66 -5.14
N GLY A 116 -5.44 -2.20 -4.04
CA GLY A 116 -6.88 -2.46 -3.89
C GLY A 116 -7.71 -1.19 -4.00
N GLY A 117 -7.40 -0.18 -3.18
CA GLY A 117 -8.15 1.06 -3.22
C GLY A 117 -8.02 1.82 -4.53
N THR A 118 -6.80 1.90 -5.09
CA THR A 118 -6.55 2.56 -6.38
C THR A 118 -7.17 1.82 -7.55
N ALA A 119 -7.38 0.50 -7.48
CA ALA A 119 -8.16 -0.22 -8.50
C ALA A 119 -9.60 0.32 -8.62
N ILE A 120 -10.17 0.85 -7.54
CA ILE A 120 -11.51 1.47 -7.55
C ILE A 120 -11.44 2.94 -7.96
N ILE A 121 -10.55 3.71 -7.34
CA ILE A 121 -10.58 5.17 -7.50
C ILE A 121 -9.71 5.70 -8.63
N PHE A 122 -8.72 4.93 -9.06
CA PHE A 122 -7.76 5.37 -10.06
C PHE A 122 -7.08 4.19 -10.82
N PRO A 123 -7.87 3.33 -11.50
CA PRO A 123 -7.35 2.10 -12.10
C PRO A 123 -6.23 2.33 -13.12
N PHE A 124 -6.27 3.45 -13.85
CA PHE A 124 -5.24 3.78 -14.85
C PHE A 124 -3.87 4.02 -14.20
N VAL A 125 -3.83 4.69 -13.04
CA VAL A 125 -2.58 4.91 -12.29
C VAL A 125 -2.03 3.60 -11.75
N LEU A 126 -2.89 2.66 -11.33
CA LEU A 126 -2.45 1.34 -10.91
C LEU A 126 -1.77 0.58 -12.06
N VAL A 127 -2.32 0.65 -13.28
CA VAL A 127 -1.72 0.04 -14.48
C VAL A 127 -0.37 0.68 -14.79
N ILE A 128 -0.27 2.01 -14.79
CA ILE A 128 1.00 2.72 -15.00
C ILE A 128 2.02 2.31 -13.94
N TRP A 129 1.62 2.27 -12.67
CA TRP A 129 2.48 1.84 -11.58
C TRP A 129 2.98 0.41 -11.78
N GLY A 130 2.10 -0.51 -12.18
CA GLY A 130 2.47 -1.90 -12.47
C GLY A 130 3.46 -2.03 -13.64
N ILE A 131 3.29 -1.23 -14.69
CA ILE A 131 4.23 -1.18 -15.82
C ILE A 131 5.59 -0.65 -15.37
N CYS A 132 5.61 0.50 -14.67
CA CYS A 132 6.85 1.06 -14.14
C CYS A 132 7.55 0.06 -13.21
N TRP A 133 6.80 -0.56 -12.30
CA TRP A 133 7.31 -1.56 -11.37
C TRP A 133 7.95 -2.74 -12.11
N LEU A 134 7.26 -3.29 -13.11
CA LEU A 134 7.77 -4.40 -13.91
C LEU A 134 9.07 -4.01 -14.62
N ILE A 135 9.13 -2.82 -15.22
CA ILE A 135 10.34 -2.31 -15.89
C ILE A 135 11.52 -2.28 -14.90
N PHE A 136 11.37 -1.60 -13.75
CA PHE A 136 12.46 -1.51 -12.77
C PHE A 136 12.84 -2.87 -12.17
N TYR A 137 11.86 -3.73 -11.93
CA TYR A 137 12.11 -5.09 -11.46
C TYR A 137 12.90 -5.90 -12.50
N LEU A 138 12.60 -5.79 -13.80
CA LEU A 138 13.32 -6.50 -14.84
C LEU A 138 14.78 -6.02 -14.97
N PHE A 139 15.03 -4.72 -14.79
CA PHE A 139 16.38 -4.14 -14.86
C PHE A 139 17.25 -4.44 -13.65
N LYS A 140 16.68 -4.41 -12.43
CA LYS A 140 17.47 -4.53 -11.18
C LYS A 140 17.30 -5.86 -10.47
N LYS A 141 16.26 -6.63 -10.80
CA LYS A 141 15.88 -7.88 -10.14
C LYS A 141 15.72 -7.74 -8.63
N ASP A 142 15.31 -6.55 -8.18
CA ASP A 142 15.13 -6.19 -6.78
C ASP A 142 13.77 -5.54 -6.57
N ILE A 143 12.98 -6.13 -5.66
CA ILE A 143 11.60 -5.70 -5.37
C ILE A 143 11.58 -4.34 -4.68
N THR A 144 12.55 -4.06 -3.80
CA THR A 144 12.63 -2.79 -3.07
C THR A 144 12.92 -1.64 -4.03
N ILE A 145 13.88 -1.80 -4.95
CA ILE A 145 14.16 -0.80 -5.98
C ILE A 145 12.93 -0.58 -6.86
N ALA A 146 12.29 -1.66 -7.31
CA ALA A 146 11.11 -1.57 -8.16
C ALA A 146 9.96 -0.80 -7.49
N ASN A 147 9.67 -1.10 -6.21
CA ASN A 147 8.63 -0.41 -5.44
C ASN A 147 8.90 1.09 -5.32
N VAL A 148 10.12 1.46 -4.94
CA VAL A 148 10.50 2.86 -4.70
C VAL A 148 10.51 3.64 -6.01
N ALA A 149 11.15 3.10 -7.05
CA ALA A 149 11.25 3.77 -8.34
C ALA A 149 9.88 3.97 -8.99
N ALA A 150 9.04 2.93 -9.03
CA ALA A 150 7.69 3.02 -9.61
C ALA A 150 6.82 4.03 -8.85
N SER A 151 6.85 4.01 -7.52
CA SER A 151 6.05 4.94 -6.71
C SER A 151 6.49 6.39 -6.89
N SER A 152 7.80 6.65 -6.97
CA SER A 152 8.34 7.98 -7.23
C SER A 152 7.99 8.51 -8.62
N ILE A 153 8.13 7.66 -9.66
CA ILE A 153 7.84 8.06 -11.04
C ILE A 153 6.34 8.30 -11.24
N VAL A 154 5.48 7.46 -10.66
CA VAL A 154 4.03 7.67 -10.75
C VAL A 154 3.62 8.98 -10.05
N LEU A 155 4.19 9.28 -8.88
CA LEU A 155 3.93 10.57 -8.22
C LEU A 155 4.35 11.74 -9.12
N LEU A 156 5.52 11.66 -9.76
CA LEU A 156 6.00 12.68 -10.67
C LEU A 156 5.07 12.83 -11.89
N ILE A 157 4.65 11.72 -12.50
CA ILE A 157 3.70 11.74 -13.63
C ILE A 157 2.39 12.43 -13.21
N ILE A 158 1.82 12.07 -12.06
CA ILE A 158 0.58 12.69 -11.56
C ILE A 158 0.79 14.18 -11.33
N ALA A 159 1.88 14.57 -10.67
CA ALA A 159 2.19 15.98 -10.38
C ALA A 159 2.33 16.83 -11.65
N LEU A 160 2.93 16.27 -12.71
CA LEU A 160 3.09 16.95 -14.00
C LEU A 160 1.81 16.93 -14.88
N SER A 161 0.80 16.13 -14.53
CA SER A 161 -0.39 15.91 -15.35
C SER A 161 -1.71 15.99 -14.58
N LEU A 162 -1.77 16.74 -13.47
CA LEU A 162 -2.91 16.78 -12.54
C LEU A 162 -4.27 16.92 -13.23
N LYS A 163 -4.41 17.87 -14.15
CA LYS A 163 -5.66 18.11 -14.89
C LYS A 163 -6.09 16.89 -15.72
N THR A 164 -5.15 16.23 -16.37
CA THR A 164 -5.41 15.00 -17.13
C THR A 164 -5.72 13.85 -16.19
N ALA A 165 -4.91 13.68 -15.14
CA ALA A 165 -5.04 12.65 -14.12
C ALA A 165 -6.43 12.66 -13.45
N MET A 166 -6.97 13.85 -13.13
CA MET A 166 -8.31 14.01 -12.56
C MET A 166 -9.42 13.41 -13.44
N ASN A 167 -9.27 13.40 -14.77
CA ASN A 167 -10.29 12.86 -15.67
C ASN A 167 -10.35 11.32 -15.67
N TYR A 168 -9.32 10.66 -15.14
CA TYR A 168 -9.23 9.19 -15.06
C TYR A 168 -9.46 8.65 -13.65
N ALA A 169 -9.74 9.52 -12.68
CA ALA A 169 -10.09 9.14 -11.31
C ALA A 169 -11.62 9.08 -11.13
N TYR A 170 -12.07 8.20 -10.24
CA TYR A 170 -13.48 8.00 -9.93
C TYR A 170 -13.72 7.93 -8.41
N PRO A 171 -14.61 8.75 -7.83
CA PRO A 171 -15.21 9.95 -8.41
C PRO A 171 -14.16 10.96 -8.86
N LYS A 172 -14.56 11.93 -9.68
CA LYS A 172 -13.64 13.00 -10.08
C LYS A 172 -13.18 13.76 -8.83
N PRO A 173 -11.86 14.00 -8.64
CA PRO A 173 -11.36 14.79 -7.53
C PRO A 173 -11.96 16.19 -7.50
N GLU A 174 -12.20 16.73 -6.32
CA GLU A 174 -12.82 18.04 -6.12
C GLU A 174 -11.90 19.19 -6.58
N SER A 175 -10.58 18.98 -6.52
CA SER A 175 -9.58 19.91 -7.04
C SER A 175 -8.27 19.20 -7.38
N GLU A 176 -7.40 19.87 -8.14
CA GLU A 176 -6.03 19.41 -8.42
C GLU A 176 -5.23 19.22 -7.13
N ALA A 177 -5.42 20.12 -6.16
CA ALA A 177 -4.77 20.06 -4.85
C ALA A 177 -5.18 18.80 -4.07
N VAL A 178 -6.47 18.42 -4.10
CA VAL A 178 -6.96 17.20 -3.44
C VAL A 178 -6.28 15.96 -4.04
N LEU A 179 -6.22 15.87 -5.37
CA LEU A 179 -5.57 14.74 -6.03
C LEU A 179 -4.07 14.67 -5.70
N PHE A 180 -3.39 15.82 -5.73
CA PHE A 180 -1.97 15.89 -5.42
C PHE A 180 -1.69 15.49 -3.97
N LEU A 181 -2.43 16.05 -3.00
CA LEU A 181 -2.27 15.74 -1.57
C LEU A 181 -2.54 14.28 -1.25
N PHE A 182 -3.57 13.68 -1.86
CA PHE A 182 -3.84 12.25 -1.74
C PHE A 182 -2.67 11.41 -2.27
N SER A 183 -2.18 11.72 -3.48
CA SER A 183 -1.09 10.99 -4.12
C SER A 183 0.22 11.12 -3.32
N LEU A 184 0.50 12.33 -2.82
CA LEU A 184 1.66 12.61 -1.96
C LEU A 184 1.54 11.88 -0.61
N GLY A 185 0.36 11.88 0.01
CA GLY A 185 0.10 11.16 1.25
C GLY A 185 0.32 9.66 1.11
N LEU A 186 -0.21 9.05 0.03
CA LEU A 186 0.04 7.65 -0.29
C LEU A 186 1.55 7.37 -0.44
N PHE A 187 2.24 8.21 -1.20
CA PHE A 187 3.67 8.08 -1.44
C PHE A 187 4.47 8.14 -0.13
N ILE A 188 4.20 9.13 0.72
CA ILE A 188 4.88 9.30 2.01
C ILE A 188 4.69 8.07 2.90
N VAL A 189 3.45 7.58 3.04
CA VAL A 189 3.17 6.40 3.88
C VAL A 189 3.87 5.16 3.32
N ILE A 190 3.84 4.93 2.01
CA ILE A 190 4.52 3.77 1.40
C ILE A 190 6.05 3.90 1.56
N LEU A 191 6.62 5.08 1.26
CA LEU A 191 8.06 5.30 1.31
C LEU A 191 8.62 5.17 2.73
N SER A 192 7.86 5.60 3.74
CA SER A 192 8.23 5.45 5.14
C SER A 192 8.48 4.00 5.55
N LYS A 193 7.81 3.03 4.89
CA LYS A 193 7.97 1.58 5.11
C LYS A 193 9.06 0.94 4.25
N HIS A 194 9.74 1.72 3.40
CA HIS A 194 10.85 1.26 2.56
C HIS A 194 12.22 1.73 3.07
N THR A 195 12.29 2.50 4.14
CA THR A 195 13.55 2.94 4.77
C THR A 195 14.42 1.77 5.23
N GLU A 196 13.87 0.85 6.02
CA GLU A 196 14.54 -0.37 6.47
C GLU A 196 15.02 -1.25 5.29
N PRO A 197 14.17 -1.63 4.32
CA PRO A 197 14.61 -2.37 3.12
C PRO A 197 15.74 -1.70 2.33
N ILE A 198 15.70 -0.38 2.18
CA ILE A 198 16.76 0.38 1.49
C ILE A 198 18.07 0.31 2.28
N GLN A 199 18.00 0.44 3.61
CA GLN A 199 19.18 0.30 4.48
C GLN A 199 19.80 -1.09 4.37
N THR A 200 18.98 -2.14 4.40
CA THR A 200 19.45 -3.53 4.19
C THR A 200 20.16 -3.66 2.85
N LEU A 201 19.55 -3.19 1.76
CA LEU A 201 20.13 -3.22 0.42
C LEU A 201 21.49 -2.49 0.36
N PHE A 202 21.58 -1.32 1.00
CA PHE A 202 22.82 -0.55 1.04
C PHE A 202 23.94 -1.25 1.81
N ASN A 203 23.60 -1.88 2.93
CA ASN A 203 24.55 -2.67 3.71
C ASN A 203 25.05 -3.89 2.93
N ASP A 204 24.16 -4.58 2.21
CA ASP A 204 24.52 -5.71 1.35
C ASP A 204 25.46 -5.30 0.21
N MET A 205 25.21 -4.14 -0.41
CA MET A 205 26.10 -3.59 -1.44
C MET A 205 27.49 -3.27 -0.87
N LYS A 206 27.58 -2.67 0.31
CA LYS A 206 28.87 -2.41 0.99
C LYS A 206 29.63 -3.70 1.30
N ALA A 207 28.93 -4.71 1.83
CA ALA A 207 29.53 -6.00 2.15
C ALA A 207 30.08 -6.74 0.91
N ARG A 208 29.47 -6.53 -0.26
CA ARG A 208 29.97 -7.05 -1.55
C ARG A 208 31.13 -6.23 -2.10
N GLY A 209 31.08 -4.90 -1.96
CA GLY A 209 32.12 -3.99 -2.45
C GLY A 209 33.42 -4.01 -1.63
N GLY A 210 33.36 -4.36 -0.34
CA GLY A 210 34.54 -4.50 0.53
C GLY A 210 35.30 -5.83 0.42
N LYS A 211 34.95 -6.68 -0.55
CA LYS A 211 35.62 -7.97 -0.83
C LYS A 211 36.54 -7.93 -2.06
N ASN A 212 36.78 -6.75 -2.63
CA ASN A 212 37.69 -6.53 -3.76
C ASN A 212 38.96 -5.83 -3.30
#